data_AF-A0A837AQ27-F1
#
_entry.id   AF-A0A837AQ27-F1
#
_cell.length_a   1.000
_cell.length_b   1.000
_cell.length_c   1.000
_cell.angle_alpha   90.00
_cell.angle_beta   90.00
_cell.angle_gamma   90.00
#
_symmetry.space_group_name_H-M   'P 1'
#
loop_
_entity.id
_entity.type
_entity.pdbx_description
1 polymer ?
#
loop_
_entity_poly.entity_id
_entity_poly.type
_entity_poly.pdbx_seq_one_letter_code
_entity_poly.pdbx_strand_id
1 'polypeptide(L)'
;ELKLQYMLIDDGWYYGSTGDGQYNADADILRPVEHLDLPGLVNYARKRDVGLWLWAHWRALDAHMDEALTWYQQLGIKGIKVDFMDRDDQQMVDFYHHLLSKAAEHKLLVDLHGAYHPTGLTRTYPNYLTQEGVLGAEYNKWSARITATHNLTLPFTRMLLGPMDY
;
A
#
# COMPACT_ATOMS: atom_id res chain seq x y z
N GLU A 1 18.96 6.00 14.56
CA GLU A 1 19.63 4.87 15.25
C GLU A 1 19.46 3.54 14.50
N LEU A 2 18.26 3.14 14.04
CA LEU A 2 18.05 1.86 13.33
C LEU A 2 18.26 1.89 11.79
N LYS A 3 18.46 3.07 11.18
CA LYS A 3 18.64 3.27 9.73
C LYS A 3 17.53 2.68 8.85
N LEU A 4 16.30 2.61 9.36
CA LEU A 4 15.13 2.27 8.55
C LEU A 4 14.89 3.38 7.52
N GLN A 5 14.75 2.99 6.25
CA GLN A 5 14.65 3.92 5.13
C GLN A 5 13.25 4.52 4.98
N TYR A 6 12.22 3.82 5.46
CA TYR A 6 10.83 4.17 5.23
C TYR A 6 9.99 4.07 6.50
N MET A 7 8.92 4.85 6.54
CA MET A 7 7.84 4.77 7.50
C MET A 7 6.50 4.82 6.77
N LEU A 8 5.64 3.84 7.06
CA LEU A 8 4.26 3.83 6.57
C LEU A 8 3.36 4.62 7.52
N ILE A 9 2.53 5.48 6.95
CA ILE A 9 1.33 6.00 7.61
C ILE A 9 0.18 5.15 7.08
N ASP A 10 -0.24 4.20 7.91
CA ASP A 10 -1.29 3.23 7.57
C ASP A 10 -2.68 3.89 7.63
N ASP A 11 -3.74 3.11 7.47
CA ASP A 11 -5.13 3.56 7.48
C ASP A 11 -5.45 4.53 8.65
N GLY A 12 -6.27 5.54 8.37
CA GLY A 12 -6.75 6.55 9.31
C GLY A 12 -6.19 7.97 9.07
N TRP A 13 -5.35 8.17 8.05
CA TRP A 13 -4.62 9.43 7.88
C TRP A 13 -5.36 10.51 7.07
N TYR A 14 -6.34 10.14 6.25
CA TYR A 14 -7.10 11.07 5.41
C TYR A 14 -8.57 11.18 5.85
N TYR A 15 -9.22 12.27 5.47
CA TYR A 15 -10.58 12.58 5.85
C TYR A 15 -11.52 11.45 5.44
N GLY A 16 -12.32 10.96 6.39
CA GLY A 16 -13.28 9.89 6.16
C GLY A 16 -12.69 8.47 6.23
N SER A 17 -11.37 8.31 6.36
CA SER A 17 -10.73 7.02 6.67
C SER A 17 -10.62 6.84 8.18
N THR A 18 -11.09 5.68 8.67
CA THR A 18 -11.38 5.43 10.09
C THR A 18 -10.39 4.48 10.77
N GLY A 19 -9.40 3.94 10.03
CA GLY A 19 -8.41 3.02 10.60
C GLY A 19 -8.92 1.58 10.76
N ASP A 20 -10.08 1.25 10.19
CA ASP A 20 -10.75 -0.06 10.24
C ASP A 20 -10.94 -0.70 8.86
N GLY A 21 -10.30 -0.15 7.82
CA GLY A 21 -10.34 -0.65 6.45
C GLY A 21 -11.67 -0.41 5.72
N GLN A 22 -12.66 0.23 6.35
CA GLN A 22 -13.96 0.44 5.73
C GLN A 22 -13.91 1.52 4.65
N TYR A 23 -14.52 1.24 3.51
CA TYR A 23 -14.72 2.24 2.47
C TYR A 23 -15.79 3.26 2.89
N ASN A 24 -15.43 4.53 2.87
CA ASN A 24 -16.34 5.65 3.01
C ASN A 24 -16.40 6.45 1.71
N ALA A 25 -17.60 6.61 1.15
CA ALA A 25 -17.82 7.32 -0.11
C ALA A 25 -17.60 8.83 -0.01
N ASP A 26 -17.68 9.40 1.20
CA ASP A 26 -17.41 10.82 1.45
C ASP A 26 -15.94 11.06 1.85
N ALA A 27 -15.10 10.03 1.79
CA ALA A 27 -13.69 10.16 2.12
C ALA A 27 -12.93 10.95 1.05
N ASP A 28 -11.96 11.74 1.49
CA ASP A 28 -11.14 12.59 0.63
C ASP A 28 -9.67 12.28 0.86
N ILE A 29 -9.08 11.55 -0.10
CA ILE A 29 -7.71 11.07 -0.06
C ILE A 29 -6.66 12.18 -0.28
N LEU A 30 -7.11 13.40 -0.62
CA LEU A 30 -6.29 14.60 -0.78
C LEU A 30 -6.28 15.46 0.49
N ARG A 31 -7.08 15.09 1.50
CA ARG A 31 -7.26 15.87 2.71
C ARG A 31 -6.84 15.06 3.95
N PRO A 32 -5.68 15.35 4.56
CA PRO A 32 -5.30 14.74 5.83
C PRO A 32 -6.33 15.03 6.94
N VAL A 33 -6.42 14.14 7.92
CA VAL A 33 -7.19 14.40 9.15
C VAL A 33 -6.65 15.64 9.89
N GLU A 34 -7.54 16.35 10.61
CA GLU A 34 -7.23 17.67 11.20
C GLU A 34 -5.97 17.70 12.08
N HIS A 35 -5.69 16.60 12.78
CA HIS A 35 -4.56 16.48 13.70
C HIS A 35 -3.27 15.95 13.04
N LEU A 36 -3.25 15.78 11.71
CA LEU A 36 -2.08 15.33 10.95
C LEU A 36 -1.53 16.46 10.05
N ASP A 37 -0.42 17.06 10.46
CA ASP A 37 0.40 17.92 9.59
C ASP A 37 1.28 17.05 8.67
N LEU A 38 0.68 16.54 7.60
CA LEU A 38 1.38 15.68 6.64
C LEU A 38 2.57 16.39 5.96
N PRO A 39 2.47 17.64 5.45
CA PRO A 39 3.62 18.33 4.89
C PRO A 39 4.76 18.55 5.90
N GLY A 40 4.43 18.91 7.14
CA GLY A 40 5.41 19.03 8.23
C GLY A 40 6.08 17.71 8.55
N LEU A 41 5.32 16.61 8.60
CA LEU A 41 5.84 15.27 8.87
C LEU A 41 6.77 14.79 7.74
N VAL A 42 6.42 15.03 6.48
CA VAL A 42 7.29 14.73 5.33
C VAL A 42 8.61 15.51 5.43
N ASN A 43 8.55 16.81 5.76
CA ASN A 43 9.75 17.62 5.96
C ASN A 43 10.61 17.13 7.12
N TYR A 44 9.98 16.69 8.21
CA TYR A 44 10.68 16.13 9.38
C TYR A 44 11.37 14.80 9.05
N ALA A 45 10.69 13.91 8.32
CA ALA A 45 11.22 12.62 7.87
C ALA A 45 12.40 12.81 6.90
N ARG A 46 12.28 13.76 5.96
CA ARG A 46 13.35 14.10 5.00
C ARG A 46 14.65 14.53 5.71
N LYS A 47 14.56 15.33 6.78
CA LYS A 47 15.73 15.74 7.59
C LYS A 47 16.42 14.56 8.29
N ARG A 48 15.78 13.39 8.34
CA ARG A 48 16.26 12.16 8.97
C ARG A 48 16.58 11.06 7.96
N ASP A 49 16.56 11.39 6.66
CA ASP A 49 16.76 10.43 5.58
C ASP A 49 15.73 9.28 5.61
N VAL A 50 14.48 9.60 5.98
CA VAL A 50 13.35 8.67 5.98
C VAL A 50 12.32 9.10 4.94
N GLY A 51 11.93 8.18 4.07
CA GLY A 51 10.81 8.34 3.14
C GLY A 51 9.49 7.94 3.77
N LEU A 52 8.42 8.68 3.48
CA LEU A 52 7.08 8.30 3.92
C LEU A 52 6.33 7.53 2.84
N TRP A 53 5.56 6.55 3.27
CA TRP A 53 4.58 5.83 2.48
C TRP A 53 3.18 6.11 3.03
N LEU A 54 2.18 6.12 2.17
CA LEU A 54 0.78 6.34 2.54
C LEU A 54 -0.06 5.13 2.17
N TRP A 55 -0.89 4.67 3.09
CA TRP A 55 -1.93 3.69 2.81
C TRP A 55 -3.12 4.33 2.08
N ALA A 56 -3.82 3.57 1.24
CA ALA A 56 -5.02 4.02 0.55
C ALA A 56 -6.00 2.86 0.30
N HIS A 57 -7.28 3.07 0.61
CA HIS A 57 -8.32 2.19 0.11
C HIS A 57 -8.43 2.34 -1.42
N TRP A 58 -8.44 1.24 -2.19
CA TRP A 58 -8.36 1.30 -3.65
C TRP A 58 -9.45 2.17 -4.29
N ARG A 59 -10.70 2.09 -3.82
CA ARG A 59 -11.80 2.92 -4.33
C ARG A 59 -11.59 4.42 -4.15
N ALA A 60 -11.04 4.84 -3.00
CA ALA A 60 -10.76 6.24 -2.74
C ALA A 60 -9.63 6.75 -3.64
N LEU A 61 -8.63 5.90 -3.90
CA LEU A 61 -7.54 6.22 -4.81
C LEU A 61 -8.01 6.24 -6.27
N ASP A 62 -8.75 5.23 -6.72
CA ASP A 62 -9.20 5.08 -8.11
C ASP A 62 -10.04 6.28 -8.58
N ALA A 63 -10.91 6.78 -7.71
CA ALA A 63 -11.75 7.96 -7.99
C ALA A 63 -10.94 9.24 -8.27
N HIS A 64 -9.73 9.36 -7.73
CA HIS A 64 -8.91 10.58 -7.79
C HIS A 64 -7.45 10.29 -8.15
N MET A 65 -7.17 9.21 -8.90
CA MET A 65 -5.82 8.64 -9.01
C MET A 65 -4.79 9.65 -9.52
N ASP A 66 -5.06 10.34 -10.62
CA ASP A 66 -4.14 11.32 -11.20
C ASP A 66 -3.82 12.48 -10.24
N GLU A 67 -4.84 13.02 -9.60
CA GLU A 67 -4.72 14.13 -8.66
C GLU A 67 -3.95 13.71 -7.40
N ALA A 68 -4.29 12.55 -6.84
CA ALA A 68 -3.66 11.98 -5.66
C ALA A 68 -2.18 11.68 -5.88
N LEU A 69 -1.84 10.95 -6.94
CA LEU A 69 -0.45 10.59 -7.23
C LEU A 69 0.40 11.83 -7.55
N THR A 70 -0.17 12.83 -8.24
CA THR A 70 0.49 14.12 -8.46
C THR A 70 0.78 14.83 -7.14
N TRP A 71 -0.21 14.92 -6.26
CA TRP A 71 -0.06 15.57 -4.97
C TRP A 71 0.94 14.85 -4.06
N TYR A 72 0.90 13.52 -4.00
CA TYR A 72 1.85 12.70 -3.25
C TYR A 72 3.29 12.90 -3.72
N GLN A 73 3.51 12.92 -5.04
CA GLN A 73 4.81 13.21 -5.61
C GLN A 73 5.31 14.61 -5.22
N GLN A 74 4.43 15.62 -5.29
CA GLN A 74 4.77 17.01 -4.92
C GLN A 74 5.14 17.15 -3.44
N LEU A 75 4.42 16.48 -2.54
CA LEU A 75 4.78 16.41 -1.12
C LEU A 75 6.15 15.75 -0.92
N GLY A 76 6.48 14.76 -1.75
CA GLY A 76 7.70 13.98 -1.69
C GLY A 76 7.52 12.62 -1.01
N ILE A 77 6.29 12.10 -1.02
CA ILE A 77 5.97 10.71 -0.65
C ILE A 77 6.77 9.75 -1.53
N LYS A 78 7.19 8.61 -0.97
CA LYS A 78 8.06 7.62 -1.62
C LYS A 78 7.34 6.38 -2.12
N GLY A 79 6.20 6.06 -1.53
CA GLY A 79 5.38 4.98 -2.01
C GLY A 79 3.98 4.99 -1.44
N ILE A 80 3.18 4.07 -1.95
CA ILE A 80 1.78 3.87 -1.56
C ILE A 80 1.56 2.40 -1.24
N LYS A 81 0.74 2.14 -0.22
CA LYS A 81 0.16 0.83 0.07
C LYS A 81 -1.31 0.89 -0.30
N VAL A 82 -1.75 0.13 -1.30
CA VAL A 82 -3.15 0.16 -1.78
C VAL A 82 -3.84 -1.13 -1.41
N ASP A 83 -5.06 -1.04 -0.90
CA ASP A 83 -5.67 -2.12 -0.13
C ASP A 83 -7.17 -2.32 -0.46
N PHE A 84 -7.70 -3.48 -0.04
CA PHE A 84 -9.11 -3.91 -0.12
C PHE A 84 -9.67 -4.12 -1.53
N MET A 85 -8.82 -4.50 -2.49
CA MET A 85 -9.27 -4.79 -3.85
C MET A 85 -10.18 -6.04 -3.88
N ASP A 86 -9.80 -7.08 -3.14
CA ASP A 86 -10.56 -8.31 -2.85
C ASP A 86 -11.18 -8.99 -4.09
N ARG A 87 -10.52 -8.83 -5.25
CA ARG A 87 -11.00 -9.21 -6.57
C ARG A 87 -9.85 -9.58 -7.50
N ASP A 88 -10.09 -10.51 -8.40
CA ASP A 88 -9.17 -10.96 -9.46
C ASP A 88 -9.84 -10.99 -10.84
N ASP A 89 -11.02 -10.40 -10.98
CA ASP A 89 -11.68 -10.26 -12.28
C ASP A 89 -10.95 -9.26 -13.17
N GLN A 90 -11.26 -9.31 -14.47
CA GLN A 90 -10.56 -8.53 -15.51
C GLN A 90 -10.45 -7.04 -15.18
N GLN A 91 -11.50 -6.43 -14.62
CA GLN A 91 -11.47 -5.01 -14.26
C GLN A 91 -10.44 -4.71 -13.18
N MET A 92 -10.29 -5.60 -12.20
CA MET A 92 -9.32 -5.43 -11.13
C MET A 92 -7.90 -5.68 -11.62
N VAL A 93 -7.71 -6.65 -12.52
CA VAL A 93 -6.40 -6.84 -13.18
C VAL A 93 -6.01 -5.60 -13.98
N ASP A 94 -6.96 -5.00 -14.73
CA ASP A 94 -6.73 -3.76 -15.47
C ASP A 94 -6.40 -2.58 -14.53
N PHE A 95 -7.07 -2.48 -13.38
CA PHE A 95 -6.75 -1.50 -12.32
C PHE A 95 -5.30 -1.64 -11.84
N TYR A 96 -4.79 -2.86 -11.62
CA TYR A 96 -3.40 -3.07 -11.18
C TYR A 96 -2.42 -2.54 -12.22
N HIS A 97 -2.62 -2.86 -13.49
CA HIS A 97 -1.79 -2.36 -14.58
C HIS A 97 -1.84 -0.83 -14.68
N HIS A 98 -3.03 -0.24 -14.54
CA HIS A 98 -3.20 1.20 -14.57
C HIS A 98 -2.48 1.88 -13.39
N LEU A 99 -2.78 1.47 -12.16
CA LEU A 99 -2.16 1.98 -10.94
C LEU A 99 -0.63 1.88 -10.98
N LEU A 100 -0.10 0.70 -11.33
CA LEU A 100 1.36 0.49 -11.34
C LEU A 100 2.06 1.34 -12.39
N SER A 101 1.46 1.52 -13.57
CA SER A 101 1.97 2.39 -14.63
C SER A 101 1.98 3.86 -14.16
N LYS A 102 0.86 4.33 -13.61
CA LYS A 102 0.71 5.71 -13.13
C LYS A 102 1.65 6.00 -11.96
N ALA A 103 1.73 5.09 -10.98
CA ALA A 103 2.68 5.22 -9.88
C ALA A 103 4.13 5.30 -10.38
N ALA A 104 4.49 4.56 -11.43
CA ALA A 104 5.83 4.62 -12.03
C ALA A 104 6.12 5.99 -12.67
N GLU A 105 5.15 6.59 -13.39
CA GLU A 105 5.25 7.96 -13.93
C GLU A 105 5.54 8.98 -12.81
N HIS A 106 4.91 8.79 -11.66
CA HIS A 106 5.09 9.63 -10.48
C HIS A 106 6.29 9.25 -9.59
N LYS A 107 7.06 8.21 -9.97
CA LYS A 107 8.21 7.69 -9.20
C LYS A 107 7.83 7.24 -7.79
N LEU A 108 6.64 6.66 -7.65
CA LEU A 108 6.13 6.08 -6.42
C LEU A 108 6.33 4.57 -6.42
N LEU A 109 6.85 4.06 -5.32
CA LEU A 109 6.89 2.63 -5.02
C LEU A 109 5.49 2.14 -4.61
N VAL A 110 5.17 0.89 -4.87
CA VAL A 110 3.83 0.33 -4.62
C VAL A 110 3.93 -0.97 -3.84
N ASP A 111 3.05 -1.10 -2.85
CA ASP A 111 2.70 -2.31 -2.12
C ASP A 111 1.18 -2.53 -2.22
N LEU A 112 0.74 -3.77 -2.45
CA LEU A 112 -0.69 -4.09 -2.65
C LEU A 112 -1.16 -5.11 -1.61
N HIS A 113 -2.19 -4.74 -0.84
CA HIS A 113 -2.91 -5.59 0.12
C HIS A 113 -4.35 -5.84 -0.36
N GLY A 114 -5.04 -6.83 0.22
CA GLY A 114 -6.31 -7.31 -0.35
C GLY A 114 -6.13 -7.78 -1.80
N ALA A 115 -4.92 -8.24 -2.13
CA ALA A 115 -4.48 -8.50 -3.48
C ALA A 115 -4.61 -9.98 -3.85
N TYR A 116 -4.89 -10.24 -5.13
CA TYR A 116 -4.84 -11.60 -5.66
C TYR A 116 -3.39 -12.11 -5.71
N HIS A 117 -3.23 -13.42 -5.93
CA HIS A 117 -1.91 -14.06 -5.94
C HIS A 117 -0.98 -13.43 -7.01
N PRO A 118 0.34 -13.26 -6.74
CA PRO A 118 1.22 -12.62 -7.71
C PRO A 118 1.34 -13.41 -9.01
N THR A 119 1.42 -12.68 -10.12
CA THR A 119 1.50 -13.24 -11.48
C THR A 119 2.75 -12.78 -12.25
N GLY A 120 3.76 -12.25 -11.52
CA GLY A 120 5.02 -11.77 -12.10
C GLY A 120 5.04 -10.29 -12.50
N LEU A 121 4.03 -9.50 -12.09
CA LEU A 121 3.94 -8.07 -12.40
C LEU A 121 5.15 -7.26 -11.91
N THR A 122 5.87 -7.71 -10.87
CA THR A 122 7.11 -7.08 -10.40
C THR A 122 8.21 -7.03 -11.46
N ARG A 123 8.21 -7.95 -12.44
CA ARG A 123 9.11 -7.90 -13.60
C ARG A 123 8.74 -6.78 -14.57
N THR A 124 7.45 -6.57 -14.80
CA THR A 124 6.93 -5.56 -15.73
C THR A 124 7.00 -4.17 -15.12
N TYR A 125 6.69 -4.05 -13.83
CA TYR A 125 6.64 -2.80 -13.06
C TYR A 125 7.58 -2.91 -11.85
N PRO A 126 8.87 -2.54 -12.00
CA PRO A 126 9.84 -2.68 -10.91
C PRO A 126 9.61 -1.73 -9.72
N ASN A 127 8.71 -0.75 -9.85
CA ASN A 127 8.23 0.06 -8.74
C ASN A 127 7.23 -0.70 -7.85
N TYR A 128 6.67 -1.82 -8.31
CA TYR A 128 5.88 -2.73 -7.50
C TYR A 128 6.80 -3.63 -6.67
N LEU A 129 6.92 -3.34 -5.37
CA LEU A 129 7.94 -3.98 -4.53
C LEU A 129 7.46 -5.30 -3.94
N THR A 130 6.22 -5.33 -3.46
CA THR A 130 5.68 -6.46 -2.72
C THR A 130 4.14 -6.40 -2.71
N GLN A 131 3.54 -7.48 -2.24
CA GLN A 131 2.11 -7.56 -1.95
C GLN A 131 1.86 -8.57 -0.85
N GLU A 132 0.71 -8.47 -0.20
CA GLU A 132 0.22 -9.45 0.76
C GLU A 132 -0.12 -10.76 0.04
N GLY A 133 -1.39 -10.95 -0.37
CA GLY A 133 -1.86 -12.18 -1.01
C GLY A 133 -1.51 -13.44 -0.21
N VAL A 134 -1.50 -13.33 1.11
CA VAL A 134 -1.12 -14.35 2.07
C VAL A 134 -1.93 -14.18 3.35
N LEU A 135 -2.12 -15.26 4.10
CA LEU A 135 -2.51 -15.14 5.50
C LEU A 135 -1.32 -14.60 6.31
N GLY A 136 -1.25 -13.27 6.47
CA GLY A 136 -0.10 -12.56 7.04
C GLY A 136 -0.07 -12.49 8.57
N ALA A 137 1.01 -11.93 9.11
CA ALA A 137 1.26 -11.69 10.52
C ALA A 137 0.16 -10.84 11.19
N GLU A 138 -0.59 -10.04 10.43
CA GLU A 138 -1.75 -9.31 10.93
C GLU A 138 -2.79 -10.24 11.59
N TYR A 139 -2.94 -11.48 11.10
CA TYR A 139 -3.84 -12.47 11.68
C TYR A 139 -3.46 -12.90 13.10
N ASN A 140 -2.24 -12.60 13.58
CA ASN A 140 -1.88 -12.79 15.00
C ASN A 140 -2.66 -11.86 15.93
N LYS A 141 -3.25 -10.77 15.43
CA LYS A 141 -4.03 -9.82 16.22
C LYS A 141 -5.39 -10.39 16.64
N TRP A 142 -5.95 -11.34 15.88
CA TRP A 142 -7.32 -11.83 16.10
C TRP A 142 -7.49 -13.34 15.87
N SER A 143 -6.43 -14.08 15.56
CA SER A 143 -6.52 -15.53 15.32
C SER A 143 -5.24 -16.27 15.72
N ALA A 144 -5.34 -17.59 15.85
CA ALA A 144 -4.20 -18.49 16.03
C ALA A 144 -3.81 -19.24 14.74
N ARG A 145 -4.24 -18.74 13.56
CA ARG A 145 -4.05 -19.44 12.28
C ARG A 145 -2.60 -19.37 11.77
N ILE A 146 -1.83 -18.40 12.24
CA ILE A 146 -0.40 -18.27 11.94
C ILE A 146 0.38 -19.29 12.78
N THR A 147 0.60 -20.46 12.19
CA THR A 147 1.30 -21.58 12.82
C THR A 147 2.70 -21.76 12.25
N ALA A 148 3.56 -22.51 12.95
CA ALA A 148 4.86 -22.90 12.41
C ALA A 148 4.73 -23.64 11.07
N THR A 149 3.73 -24.52 10.93
CA THR A 149 3.44 -25.21 9.67
C THR A 149 3.07 -24.25 8.55
N HIS A 150 2.21 -23.24 8.82
CA HIS A 150 1.88 -22.19 7.86
C HIS A 150 3.14 -21.49 7.36
N ASN A 151 3.98 -21.02 8.29
CA ASN A 151 5.20 -20.28 7.97
C ASN A 151 6.22 -21.10 7.18
N LEU A 152 6.35 -22.40 7.51
CA LEU A 152 7.23 -23.32 6.78
C LEU A 152 6.67 -23.75 5.42
N THR A 153 5.39 -23.48 5.13
CA THR A 153 4.76 -23.79 3.84
C THR A 153 4.94 -22.65 2.83
N LEU A 154 4.90 -21.39 3.28
CA LEU A 154 4.93 -20.20 2.41
C LEU A 154 6.12 -20.13 1.45
N PRO A 155 7.38 -20.49 1.85
CA PRO A 155 8.52 -20.51 0.93
C PRO A 155 8.34 -21.43 -0.28
N PHE A 156 7.51 -22.46 -0.16
CA PHE A 156 7.29 -23.48 -1.18
C PHE A 156 5.96 -23.34 -1.93
N THR A 157 5.16 -22.33 -1.59
CA THR A 157 3.88 -22.05 -2.25
C THR A 157 3.80 -20.58 -2.66
N ARG A 158 3.36 -19.70 -1.77
CA ARG A 158 3.11 -18.28 -2.05
C ARG A 158 4.37 -17.52 -2.46
N MET A 159 5.53 -17.78 -1.84
CA MET A 159 6.78 -17.08 -2.19
C MET A 159 7.37 -17.52 -3.54
N LEU A 160 6.94 -18.65 -4.11
CA LEU A 160 7.31 -19.02 -5.48
C LEU A 160 6.77 -18.03 -6.51
N LEU A 161 5.66 -17.36 -6.19
CA LEU A 161 4.99 -16.43 -7.09
C LEU A 161 5.61 -15.02 -7.06
N GLY A 162 6.30 -14.66 -5.99
CA GLY A 162 6.95 -13.35 -5.83
C GLY A 162 7.10 -12.92 -4.37
N PRO A 163 7.60 -11.69 -4.14
CA PRO A 163 7.73 -11.11 -2.80
C PRO A 163 6.41 -11.11 -2.03
N MET A 164 6.51 -11.05 -0.71
CA MET A 164 5.39 -11.17 0.20
C MET A 164 5.58 -10.17 1.32
N ASP A 165 4.62 -9.26 1.47
CA ASP A 165 4.47 -8.48 2.69
C ASP A 165 3.71 -9.35 3.68
N TYR A 166 4.42 -9.87 4.69
CA TYR A 166 3.95 -10.93 5.58
C TYR A 166 3.47 -10.36 6.90
#